data_AF-A0A915UGS8-F1
#
_entry.id   AF-A0A915UGS8-F1
#
_cell.length_a   1.000
_cell.length_b   1.000
_cell.length_c   1.000
_cell.angle_alpha   90.00
_cell.angle_beta   90.00
_cell.angle_gamma   90.00
#
_symmetry.space_group_name_H-M   'P 1'
#
loop_
_entity.id
_entity.type
_entity.pdbx_description
1 polymer ?
#
loop_
_entity_poly.entity_id
_entity_poly.type
_entity_poly.pdbx_seq_one_letter_code
_entity_poly.pdbx_strand_id
1 'polypeptide(L)'
;MDVRALGARVVLPSLMLAGLLVSASPLSASALPAEPSRSTSLARTLVSTHQVRTMPVARPSRQADPAVPAPRPRAWWGWLLLGRLHPIVVHFPIALLTVAAVIEGLHVLRRRPLPSEAGTYCLAFGVAGAVASVLLGTLNAGHQTVTGEAAVALGRHQVMGWISTFAAAAALGAGQMVRRAAGARHVVAYVGLVLATSAVVGATGHMGGGLVYGEDYLTGVLPWNQKAAPVSAEVPAPVSAPAATPTAPPVAAAAAIAPAHAAAPVAPTAAAPPAPAPAPASPVAGPAGVPVPSAAAAESTDASTTQADTPDFTREVMPIIKRTCVECHGPDKVKARLRMDSVEALQKGGKSGALLKPGDPENSLIMRRVLGLDGEDQMPLDKDPLSEKQIDTLRRWIAAGAPYPPAGSQ
;
A
#
# COMPACT_ATOMS: atom_id res chain seq x y z
N MET A 1 8.41 31.55 -48.54
CA MET A 1 7.87 30.93 -49.77
C MET A 1 6.37 30.80 -49.61
N ASP A 2 5.64 31.21 -50.65
CA ASP A 2 4.21 31.52 -50.68
C ASP A 2 3.32 30.25 -50.64
N VAL A 3 2.31 30.22 -49.76
CA VAL A 3 1.51 29.02 -49.40
C VAL A 3 0.16 28.99 -50.15
N ARG A 4 0.07 29.64 -51.31
CA ARG A 4 -1.19 29.75 -52.08
C ARG A 4 -1.41 28.71 -53.18
N ALA A 5 -0.51 27.74 -53.34
CA ALA A 5 -0.66 26.71 -54.36
C ALA A 5 -0.58 25.31 -53.75
N LEU A 6 -1.69 24.81 -53.21
CA LEU A 6 -2.07 23.39 -53.29
C LEU A 6 -3.53 23.22 -52.83
N GLY A 7 -4.45 23.44 -53.76
CA GLY A 7 -5.78 22.84 -53.66
C GLY A 7 -5.65 21.35 -53.93
N ALA A 8 -5.74 20.53 -52.89
CA ALA A 8 -5.87 19.09 -53.02
C ALA A 8 -6.94 18.59 -52.05
N ARG A 9 -7.98 18.02 -52.65
CA ARG A 9 -9.17 17.44 -52.01
C ARG A 9 -8.74 16.41 -50.95
N VAL A 10 -9.26 16.57 -49.73
CA VAL A 10 -9.19 15.55 -48.69
C VAL A 10 -10.08 14.38 -49.13
N VAL A 11 -9.48 13.31 -49.63
CA VAL A 11 -10.12 12.01 -49.77
C VAL A 11 -9.69 11.19 -48.55
N LEU A 12 -10.65 10.89 -47.67
CA LEU A 12 -10.46 9.89 -46.60
C LEU A 12 -10.18 8.53 -47.26
N PRO A 13 -9.09 7.83 -46.95
CA PRO A 13 -8.99 6.42 -47.27
C PRO A 13 -9.65 5.61 -46.14
N SER A 14 -10.65 4.82 -46.53
CA SER A 14 -11.20 3.71 -45.76
C SER A 14 -10.07 2.77 -45.32
N LEU A 15 -9.84 2.66 -44.01
CA LEU A 15 -8.92 1.68 -43.44
C LEU A 15 -9.67 0.36 -43.25
N MET A 16 -9.48 -0.50 -44.25
CA MET A 16 -9.75 -1.94 -44.20
C MET A 16 -8.95 -2.61 -43.08
N LEU A 17 -9.67 -3.49 -42.40
CA LEU A 17 -9.20 -4.46 -41.42
C LEU A 17 -8.17 -5.40 -42.08
N ALA A 18 -6.93 -5.41 -41.59
CA ALA A 18 -5.94 -6.42 -41.94
C ALA A 18 -5.34 -6.99 -40.65
N GLY A 19 -5.68 -8.25 -40.38
CA GLY A 19 -5.25 -8.99 -39.20
C GLY A 19 -3.74 -9.24 -39.19
N LEU A 20 -3.14 -9.06 -38.02
CA LEU A 20 -1.82 -9.59 -37.73
C LEU A 20 -1.99 -10.99 -37.11
N LEU A 21 -1.68 -12.00 -37.92
CA LEU A 21 -1.36 -13.36 -37.48
C LEU A 21 -0.03 -13.32 -36.74
N VAL A 22 -0.06 -13.50 -35.42
CA VAL A 22 1.13 -13.86 -34.64
C VAL A 22 1.36 -15.37 -34.80
N SER A 23 2.44 -15.69 -35.49
CA SER A 23 3.01 -17.04 -35.57
C SER A 23 3.42 -17.51 -34.18
N ALA A 24 2.78 -18.56 -33.68
CA ALA A 24 3.25 -19.32 -32.53
C ALA A 24 4.10 -20.49 -33.03
N SER A 25 5.41 -20.45 -32.79
CA SER A 25 6.26 -21.63 -32.90
C SER A 25 6.30 -22.37 -31.55
N PRO A 26 6.14 -23.70 -31.52
CA PRO A 26 6.15 -24.47 -30.29
C PRO A 26 7.59 -24.71 -29.82
N LEU A 27 7.82 -24.52 -28.52
CA LEU A 27 9.05 -24.93 -27.84
C LEU A 27 9.06 -26.45 -27.67
N SER A 28 10.14 -27.06 -28.15
CA SER A 28 10.47 -28.47 -28.04
C SER A 28 10.46 -28.97 -26.59
N ALA A 29 9.68 -30.03 -26.34
CA ALA A 29 9.78 -30.84 -25.14
C ALA A 29 10.95 -31.84 -25.31
N SER A 30 11.99 -31.69 -24.49
CA SER A 30 13.03 -32.71 -24.34
C SER A 30 12.56 -33.80 -23.39
N ALA A 31 12.81 -35.03 -23.83
CA ALA A 31 12.42 -36.30 -23.27
C ALA A 31 12.89 -36.55 -21.82
N LEU A 32 12.06 -37.24 -21.05
CA LEU A 32 12.46 -38.08 -19.94
C LEU A 32 11.95 -39.52 -20.19
N PRO A 33 12.74 -40.55 -19.83
CA PRO A 33 12.52 -41.92 -20.28
C PRO A 33 11.41 -42.64 -19.50
N ALA A 34 10.77 -43.57 -20.22
CA ALA A 34 9.74 -44.47 -19.75
C ALA A 34 10.24 -45.49 -18.72
N GLU A 35 9.43 -45.75 -17.69
CA GLU A 35 9.50 -46.98 -16.90
C GLU A 35 8.40 -47.97 -17.34
N PRO A 36 8.68 -49.29 -17.29
CA PRO A 36 7.84 -50.29 -17.91
C PRO A 36 6.69 -50.76 -17.01
N SER A 37 5.55 -50.95 -17.66
CA SER A 37 4.36 -51.65 -17.20
C SER A 37 4.66 -53.03 -16.61
N ARG A 38 4.11 -53.34 -15.44
CA ARG A 38 3.80 -54.73 -15.02
C ARG A 38 2.35 -54.86 -14.55
N SER A 39 1.56 -55.39 -15.48
CA SER A 39 0.59 -56.49 -15.34
C SER A 39 -0.26 -56.56 -14.06
N THR A 40 -1.54 -56.29 -14.27
CA THR A 40 -2.70 -57.10 -13.82
C THR A 40 -2.34 -58.46 -13.18
N SER A 41 -2.72 -58.64 -11.92
CA SER A 41 -3.07 -59.97 -11.41
C SER A 41 -4.33 -59.88 -10.56
N LEU A 42 -5.19 -60.85 -10.82
CA LEU A 42 -6.59 -60.95 -10.45
C LEU A 42 -6.82 -61.04 -8.94
N ALA A 43 -7.91 -60.40 -8.53
CA ALA A 43 -8.57 -60.62 -7.26
C ALA A 43 -8.83 -62.12 -7.02
N ARG A 44 -8.33 -62.64 -5.90
CA ARG A 44 -8.81 -63.89 -5.31
C ARG A 44 -9.34 -63.59 -3.92
N THR A 45 -10.65 -63.65 -3.82
CA THR A 45 -11.44 -63.67 -2.59
C THR A 45 -11.00 -64.83 -1.71
N LEU A 46 -10.58 -64.55 -0.47
CA LEU A 46 -10.66 -65.52 0.63
C LEU A 46 -11.14 -64.81 1.89
N VAL A 47 -12.16 -65.42 2.46
CA VAL A 47 -12.91 -65.04 3.65
C VAL A 47 -12.23 -65.61 4.90
N SER A 48 -12.24 -64.80 5.97
CA SER A 48 -12.19 -65.16 7.40
C SER A 48 -10.87 -65.67 8.01
N THR A 49 -10.37 -64.93 9.01
CA THR A 49 -10.45 -65.36 10.42
C THR A 49 -10.03 -64.24 11.37
N HIS A 50 -10.74 -64.18 12.50
CA HIS A 50 -10.59 -63.26 13.62
C HIS A 50 -9.14 -63.08 14.10
N GLN A 51 -8.70 -61.83 14.28
CA GLN A 51 -7.85 -61.45 15.40
C GLN A 51 -8.03 -59.96 15.76
N VAL A 52 -8.65 -59.72 16.91
CA VAL A 52 -8.71 -58.40 17.54
C VAL A 52 -7.30 -58.09 18.06
N ARG A 53 -6.55 -57.30 17.30
CA ARG A 53 -5.30 -56.70 17.75
C ARG A 53 -5.61 -55.29 18.22
N THR A 54 -5.54 -55.07 19.53
CA THR A 54 -5.57 -53.73 20.12
C THR A 54 -4.37 -52.94 19.59
N MET A 55 -4.63 -52.06 18.61
CA MET A 55 -3.64 -51.10 18.14
C MET A 55 -3.51 -50.01 19.20
N PRO A 56 -2.28 -49.61 19.59
CA PRO A 56 -2.11 -48.40 20.38
C PRO A 56 -2.61 -47.22 19.54
N VAL A 57 -3.42 -46.35 20.15
CA VAL A 57 -3.89 -45.11 19.53
C VAL A 57 -2.65 -44.28 19.16
N ALA A 58 -2.27 -44.31 17.89
CA ALA A 58 -1.26 -43.42 17.36
C ALA A 58 -1.80 -41.99 17.54
N ARG A 59 -1.12 -41.19 18.36
CA ARG A 59 -1.34 -39.73 18.39
C ARG A 59 -1.30 -39.24 16.94
N PRO A 60 -2.27 -38.44 16.48
CA PRO A 60 -2.13 -37.78 15.19
C PRO A 60 -0.80 -37.03 15.24
N SER A 61 0.09 -37.37 14.31
CA SER A 61 1.29 -36.57 14.07
C SER A 61 0.83 -35.14 13.93
N ARG A 62 1.40 -34.22 14.75
CA ARG A 62 1.24 -32.79 14.52
C ARG A 62 1.48 -32.59 13.02
N GLN A 63 0.44 -32.17 12.29
CA GLN A 63 0.66 -31.57 10.99
C GLN A 63 1.72 -30.51 11.24
N ALA A 64 2.87 -30.66 10.59
CA ALA A 64 3.90 -29.66 10.65
C ALA A 64 3.23 -28.33 10.32
N ASP A 65 3.28 -27.39 11.25
CA ASP A 65 2.83 -26.03 11.01
C ASP A 65 3.39 -25.59 9.65
N PRO A 66 2.59 -24.98 8.76
CA PRO A 66 3.08 -24.54 7.46
C PRO A 66 4.33 -23.69 7.73
N ALA A 67 5.47 -24.17 7.23
CA ALA A 67 6.77 -23.59 7.52
C ALA A 67 6.68 -22.08 7.29
N VAL A 68 6.80 -21.31 8.38
CA VAL A 68 6.88 -19.85 8.30
C VAL A 68 8.03 -19.54 7.35
N PRO A 69 7.77 -18.94 6.18
CA PRO A 69 8.83 -18.69 5.21
C PRO A 69 9.90 -17.84 5.88
N ALA A 70 11.15 -18.28 5.76
CA ALA A 70 12.29 -17.59 6.36
C ALA A 70 12.26 -16.10 5.99
N PRO A 71 12.54 -15.19 6.94
CA PRO A 71 12.53 -13.76 6.67
C PRO A 71 13.49 -13.46 5.52
N ARG A 72 12.98 -12.83 4.45
CA ARG A 72 13.81 -12.44 3.32
C ARG A 72 14.93 -11.51 3.81
N PRO A 73 16.16 -11.65 3.31
CA PRO A 73 17.25 -10.76 3.70
C PRO A 73 16.83 -9.31 3.44
N ARG A 74 16.98 -8.46 4.46
CA ARG A 74 16.63 -7.03 4.37
C ARG A 74 17.42 -6.41 3.22
N ALA A 75 16.71 -5.89 2.22
CA ALA A 75 17.34 -5.15 1.14
C ALA A 75 18.18 -4.00 1.71
N TRP A 76 19.34 -3.73 1.10
CA TRP A 76 20.19 -2.62 1.52
C TRP A 76 19.40 -1.30 1.47
N TRP A 77 19.55 -0.46 2.50
CA TRP A 77 18.76 0.76 2.70
C TRP A 77 18.78 1.70 1.49
N GLY A 78 19.87 1.70 0.71
CA GLY A 78 19.97 2.51 -0.50
C GLY A 78 18.98 2.08 -1.58
N TRP A 79 18.72 0.79 -1.74
CA TRP A 79 17.71 0.30 -2.71
C TRP A 79 16.29 0.68 -2.29
N LEU A 80 16.00 0.61 -0.98
CA LEU A 80 14.72 1.06 -0.43
C LEU A 80 14.52 2.57 -0.63
N LEU A 81 15.57 3.36 -0.37
CA LEU A 81 15.55 4.80 -0.60
C LEU A 81 15.31 5.12 -2.08
N LEU A 82 16.04 4.46 -2.98
CA LEU A 82 15.93 4.70 -4.42
C LEU A 82 14.52 4.36 -4.93
N GLY A 83 13.92 3.26 -4.46
CA GLY A 83 12.54 2.92 -4.78
C GLY A 83 11.55 4.01 -4.32
N ARG A 84 11.75 4.52 -3.10
CA ARG A 84 10.92 5.60 -2.52
C ARG A 84 11.05 6.93 -3.25
N LEU A 85 12.09 7.15 -4.05
CA LEU A 85 12.23 8.35 -4.89
C LEU A 85 11.35 8.33 -6.14
N HIS A 86 10.74 7.18 -6.49
CA HIS A 86 9.90 7.05 -7.69
C HIS A 86 8.82 8.16 -7.80
N PRO A 87 8.01 8.46 -6.75
CA PRO A 87 7.01 9.52 -6.83
C PRO A 87 7.62 10.92 -7.02
N ILE A 88 8.84 11.18 -6.59
CA ILE A 88 9.49 12.48 -6.83
C ILE A 88 9.94 12.57 -8.29
N VAL A 89 10.58 11.51 -8.78
CA VAL A 89 11.12 11.46 -10.14
C VAL A 89 9.99 11.46 -11.19
N VAL A 90 8.82 10.87 -10.91
CA VAL A 90 7.73 10.75 -11.90
C VAL A 90 7.08 12.10 -12.27
N HIS A 91 7.09 13.11 -11.41
CA HIS A 91 6.48 14.41 -11.72
C HIS A 91 7.21 15.14 -12.85
N PHE A 92 8.52 14.93 -12.95
CA PHE A 92 9.36 15.57 -13.96
C PHE A 92 9.02 15.14 -15.41
N PRO A 93 9.02 13.85 -15.77
CA PRO A 93 8.65 13.41 -17.12
C PRO A 93 7.16 13.65 -17.42
N ILE A 94 6.25 13.54 -16.44
CA ILE A 94 4.83 13.85 -16.67
C ILE A 94 4.70 15.29 -17.16
N ALA A 95 5.27 16.25 -16.43
CA ALA A 95 5.19 17.66 -16.80
C ALA A 95 5.82 17.93 -18.16
N LEU A 96 7.02 17.42 -18.42
CA LEU A 96 7.73 17.66 -19.68
C LEU A 96 7.03 17.05 -20.91
N LEU A 97 6.51 15.83 -20.80
CA LEU A 97 5.82 15.17 -21.91
C LEU A 97 4.47 15.84 -22.21
N THR A 98 3.73 16.28 -21.18
CA THR A 98 2.51 17.06 -21.37
C THR A 98 2.80 18.44 -21.96
N VAL A 99 3.84 19.13 -21.50
CA VAL A 99 4.25 20.42 -22.06
C VAL A 99 4.69 20.26 -23.53
N ALA A 100 5.43 19.21 -23.86
CA ALA A 100 5.78 18.90 -25.26
C ALA A 100 4.52 18.76 -26.12
N ALA A 101 3.52 18.01 -25.65
CA ALA A 101 2.25 17.85 -26.36
C ALA A 101 1.50 19.17 -26.55
N VAL A 102 1.48 20.04 -25.54
CA VAL A 102 0.88 21.38 -25.65
C VAL A 102 1.63 22.24 -26.67
N ILE A 103 2.96 22.29 -26.61
CA ILE A 103 3.77 23.11 -27.53
C ILE A 103 3.58 22.65 -28.98
N GLU A 104 3.71 21.35 -29.25
CA GLU A 104 3.55 20.80 -30.60
C GLU A 104 2.10 20.95 -31.09
N GLY A 105 1.10 20.74 -30.22
CA GLY A 105 -0.31 20.99 -30.54
C GLY A 105 -0.60 22.45 -30.90
N LEU A 106 0.00 23.41 -30.17
CA LEU A 106 -0.08 24.83 -30.52
C LEU A 106 0.61 25.15 -31.84
N HIS A 107 1.71 24.45 -32.17
CA HIS A 107 2.37 24.61 -33.47
C HIS A 107 1.50 24.07 -34.61
N VAL A 108 0.82 22.94 -34.41
CA VAL A 108 -0.18 22.43 -35.37
C VAL A 108 -1.31 23.44 -35.56
N LEU A 109 -1.89 23.94 -34.46
CA LEU A 109 -3.00 24.90 -34.51
C LEU A 109 -2.60 26.23 -35.17
N ARG A 110 -1.38 26.71 -34.91
CA ARG A 110 -0.82 27.94 -35.48
C ARG A 110 -0.10 27.74 -36.82
N ARG A 111 -0.15 26.52 -37.38
CA ARG A 111 0.52 26.14 -38.65
C ARG A 111 2.00 26.51 -38.69
N ARG A 112 2.71 26.31 -37.57
CA ARG A 112 4.14 26.54 -37.42
C ARG A 112 4.93 25.28 -37.81
N PRO A 113 6.22 25.40 -38.18
CA PRO A 113 7.06 24.25 -38.49
C PRO A 113 7.20 23.33 -37.27
N LEU A 114 7.19 22.02 -37.54
CA LEU A 114 7.30 20.94 -36.55
C LEU A 114 8.54 20.08 -36.89
N PRO A 115 9.17 19.42 -35.90
CA PRO A 115 8.96 19.61 -34.47
C PRO A 115 9.56 20.93 -33.98
N SER A 116 9.00 21.49 -32.91
CA SER A 116 9.59 22.67 -32.28
C SER A 116 10.90 22.31 -31.54
N GLU A 117 11.84 23.25 -31.46
CA GLU A 117 13.07 23.03 -30.68
C GLU A 117 12.75 22.81 -29.19
N ALA A 118 11.92 23.68 -28.62
CA ALA A 118 11.49 23.56 -27.23
C ALA A 118 10.76 22.24 -26.94
N GLY A 119 9.84 21.83 -27.81
CA GLY A 119 9.13 20.56 -27.68
C GLY A 119 10.06 19.35 -27.84
N THR A 120 11.06 19.43 -28.72
CA THR A 120 12.09 18.38 -28.85
C THR A 120 12.91 18.22 -27.57
N TYR A 121 13.36 19.32 -26.94
CA TYR A 121 14.08 19.24 -25.67
C TYR A 121 13.19 18.72 -24.54
N CYS A 122 11.94 19.19 -24.44
CA CYS A 122 10.98 18.68 -23.47
C CYS A 122 10.77 17.17 -23.62
N LEU A 123 10.63 16.70 -24.86
CA LEU A 123 10.47 15.28 -25.16
C LEU A 123 11.74 14.47 -24.81
N ALA A 124 12.93 14.99 -25.12
CA ALA A 124 14.19 14.32 -24.81
C ALA A 124 14.44 14.18 -23.30
N PHE A 125 14.32 15.27 -22.55
CA PHE A 125 14.44 15.22 -21.08
C PHE A 125 13.29 14.43 -20.44
N GLY A 126 12.09 14.51 -21.01
CA GLY A 126 10.93 13.72 -20.60
C GLY A 126 11.17 12.22 -20.75
N VAL A 127 11.74 11.77 -21.89
CA VAL A 127 12.12 10.35 -22.09
C VAL A 127 13.17 9.91 -21.07
N ALA A 128 14.22 10.70 -20.85
CA ALA A 128 15.25 10.38 -19.87
C ALA A 128 14.67 10.24 -18.44
N GLY A 129 13.79 11.17 -18.04
CA GLY A 129 13.07 11.11 -16.77
C GLY A 129 12.11 9.92 -16.67
N ALA A 130 11.43 9.57 -17.77
CA ALA A 130 10.51 8.44 -17.81
C ALA A 130 11.25 7.10 -17.64
N VAL A 131 12.41 6.95 -18.28
CA VAL A 131 13.30 5.79 -18.09
C VAL A 131 13.75 5.67 -16.63
N ALA A 132 14.24 6.76 -16.04
CA ALA A 132 14.63 6.77 -14.63
C ALA A 132 13.43 6.40 -13.71
N SER A 133 12.25 6.95 -13.99
CA SER A 133 11.04 6.69 -13.23
C SER A 133 10.62 5.22 -13.27
N VAL A 134 10.58 4.58 -14.46
CA VAL A 134 10.19 3.16 -14.55
C VAL A 134 11.21 2.24 -13.89
N LEU A 135 12.50 2.56 -13.93
CA LEU A 135 13.55 1.78 -13.23
C LEU A 135 13.43 1.89 -11.70
N LEU A 136 13.20 3.10 -11.18
CA LEU A 136 12.94 3.29 -9.74
C LEU A 136 11.62 2.64 -9.32
N GLY A 137 10.60 2.67 -10.18
CA GLY A 137 9.29 2.07 -9.92
C GLY A 137 9.33 0.54 -9.86
N THR A 138 10.08 -0.11 -10.76
CA THR A 138 10.27 -1.57 -10.72
C THR A 138 11.07 -1.99 -9.50
N LEU A 139 12.10 -1.22 -9.12
CA LEU A 139 12.84 -1.43 -7.88
C LEU A 139 11.92 -1.30 -6.66
N ASN A 140 11.11 -0.25 -6.61
CA ASN A 140 10.17 -0.02 -5.51
C ASN A 140 9.16 -1.18 -5.37
N ALA A 141 8.61 -1.66 -6.48
CA ALA A 141 7.66 -2.76 -6.46
C ALA A 141 8.30 -4.09 -6.03
N GLY A 142 9.58 -4.31 -6.33
CA GLY A 142 10.31 -5.50 -5.86
C GLY A 142 10.46 -5.58 -4.34
N HIS A 143 10.26 -4.45 -3.65
CA HIS A 143 10.32 -4.37 -2.18
C HIS A 143 8.96 -4.35 -1.49
N GLN A 144 7.85 -4.25 -2.24
CA GLN A 144 6.50 -4.24 -1.69
C GLN A 144 5.85 -5.62 -1.84
N THR A 145 5.26 -6.14 -0.76
CA THR A 145 4.47 -7.37 -0.81
C THR A 145 3.00 -7.01 -0.98
N VAL A 146 2.59 -6.78 -2.23
CA VAL A 146 1.20 -6.43 -2.57
C VAL A 146 0.46 -7.69 -3.01
N THR A 147 -0.67 -8.00 -2.36
CA THR A 147 -1.51 -9.17 -2.68
C THR A 147 -2.90 -8.75 -3.22
N GLY A 148 -3.63 -9.71 -3.79
CA GLY A 148 -5.02 -9.52 -4.24
C GLY A 148 -5.20 -8.46 -5.34
N GLU A 149 -6.30 -7.71 -5.28
CA GLU A 149 -6.64 -6.68 -6.28
C GLU A 149 -5.60 -5.57 -6.40
N ALA A 150 -4.92 -5.25 -5.30
CA ALA A 150 -3.87 -4.23 -5.30
C ALA A 150 -2.65 -4.68 -6.14
N ALA A 151 -2.35 -5.99 -6.16
CA ALA A 151 -1.27 -6.55 -6.97
C ALA A 151 -1.59 -6.41 -8.47
N VAL A 152 -2.86 -6.65 -8.84
CA VAL A 152 -3.34 -6.47 -10.22
C VAL A 152 -3.29 -4.99 -10.63
N ALA A 153 -3.73 -4.09 -9.75
CA ALA A 153 -3.65 -2.65 -10.00
C ALA A 153 -2.20 -2.17 -10.17
N LEU A 154 -1.29 -2.63 -9.31
CA LEU A 154 0.14 -2.34 -9.41
C LEU A 154 0.73 -2.86 -10.72
N GLY A 155 0.42 -4.11 -11.11
CA GLY A 155 0.87 -4.70 -12.37
C GLY A 155 0.41 -3.90 -13.59
N ARG A 156 -0.87 -3.48 -13.63
CA ARG A 156 -1.37 -2.62 -14.71
C ARG A 156 -0.67 -1.27 -14.74
N HIS A 157 -0.44 -0.64 -13.58
CA HIS A 157 0.28 0.64 -13.50
C HIS A 157 1.73 0.51 -14.03
N GLN A 158 2.43 -0.58 -13.68
CA GLN A 158 3.78 -0.84 -14.20
C GLN A 158 3.82 -1.00 -15.72
N VAL A 159 2.90 -1.80 -16.28
CA VAL A 159 2.82 -2.02 -17.74
C VAL A 159 2.55 -0.70 -18.45
N MET A 160 1.61 0.10 -17.94
CA MET A 160 1.29 1.42 -18.48
C MET A 160 2.48 2.40 -18.39
N GLY A 161 3.28 2.32 -17.33
CA GLY A 161 4.55 3.03 -17.20
C GLY A 161 5.51 2.70 -18.35
N TRP A 162 5.77 1.42 -18.59
CA TRP A 162 6.64 0.98 -19.70
C TRP A 162 6.09 1.39 -21.08
N ILE A 163 4.78 1.21 -21.32
CA ILE A 163 4.14 1.62 -22.58
C ILE A 163 4.35 3.13 -22.81
N SER A 164 4.14 3.95 -21.78
CA SER A 164 4.32 5.40 -21.90
C SER A 164 5.76 5.80 -22.22
N THR A 165 6.75 5.11 -21.63
CA THR A 165 8.18 5.34 -21.90
C THR A 165 8.56 4.97 -23.33
N PHE A 166 8.11 3.81 -23.83
CA PHE A 166 8.38 3.41 -25.21
C PHE A 166 7.66 4.32 -26.21
N ALA A 167 6.42 4.72 -25.93
CA ALA A 167 5.69 5.68 -26.77
C ALA A 167 6.41 7.04 -26.84
N ALA A 168 6.91 7.54 -25.71
CA ALA A 168 7.69 8.78 -25.67
C ALA A 168 8.99 8.67 -26.48
N ALA A 169 9.72 7.55 -26.37
CA ALA A 169 10.93 7.31 -27.15
C ALA A 169 10.63 7.20 -28.66
N ALA A 170 9.53 6.54 -29.03
CA ALA A 170 9.07 6.48 -30.42
C ALA A 170 8.68 7.86 -30.96
N ALA A 171 8.00 8.69 -30.15
CA ALA A 171 7.70 10.07 -30.49
C ALA A 171 8.98 10.88 -30.74
N LEU A 172 10.02 10.70 -29.92
CA LEU A 172 11.31 11.38 -30.12
C LEU A 172 11.99 10.93 -31.41
N GLY A 173 11.98 9.63 -31.70
CA GLY A 173 12.47 9.08 -32.97
C GLY A 173 11.73 9.63 -34.18
N ALA A 174 10.40 9.68 -34.12
CA ALA A 174 9.57 10.28 -35.17
C ALA A 174 9.87 11.76 -35.37
N GLY A 175 10.11 12.52 -34.29
CA GLY A 175 10.53 13.92 -34.37
C GLY A 175 11.87 14.08 -35.08
N GLN A 176 12.86 13.21 -34.80
CA GLN A 176 14.12 13.21 -35.54
C GLN A 176 13.93 12.83 -37.02
N MET A 177 13.02 11.90 -37.34
CA MET A 177 12.70 11.55 -38.72
C MET A 177 12.07 12.72 -39.47
N VAL A 178 11.19 13.51 -38.85
CA VAL A 178 10.64 14.74 -39.45
C VAL A 178 11.75 15.74 -39.78
N ARG A 179 12.75 15.87 -38.90
CA ARG A 179 13.91 16.76 -39.15
C ARG A 179 14.82 16.28 -40.27
N ARG A 180 14.96 14.95 -40.44
CA ARG A 180 15.82 14.35 -41.49
C ARG A 180 15.11 14.17 -42.84
N ALA A 181 13.80 13.94 -42.82
CA ALA A 181 13.01 13.61 -44.00
C ALA A 181 11.73 14.45 -44.05
N ALA A 182 11.69 15.40 -44.99
CA ALA A 182 10.50 16.21 -45.24
C ALA A 182 9.36 15.33 -45.78
N GLY A 183 8.32 15.11 -44.96
CA GLY A 183 7.14 14.35 -45.40
C GLY A 183 5.98 14.48 -44.43
N ALA A 184 4.79 14.79 -44.95
CA ALA A 184 3.57 14.98 -44.16
C ALA A 184 3.24 13.75 -43.30
N ARG A 185 3.52 12.53 -43.79
CA ARG A 185 3.33 11.29 -43.04
C ARG A 185 4.13 11.25 -41.73
N HIS A 186 5.37 11.74 -41.74
CA HIS A 186 6.22 11.73 -40.55
C HIS A 186 5.73 12.77 -39.55
N VAL A 187 5.26 13.93 -40.03
CA VAL A 187 4.69 14.98 -39.17
C VAL A 187 3.41 14.48 -38.47
N VAL A 188 2.50 13.85 -39.23
CA VAL A 188 1.26 13.30 -38.65
C VAL A 188 1.58 12.18 -37.65
N ALA A 189 2.51 11.28 -37.98
CA ALA A 189 2.94 10.22 -37.06
C ALA A 189 3.57 10.80 -35.79
N TYR A 190 4.45 11.79 -35.92
CA TYR A 190 5.08 12.47 -34.79
C TYR A 190 4.05 13.13 -33.85
N VAL A 191 3.16 13.96 -34.40
CA VAL A 191 2.14 14.65 -33.61
C VAL A 191 1.20 13.63 -32.95
N GLY A 192 0.76 12.61 -33.70
CA GLY A 192 -0.08 11.54 -33.17
C GLY A 192 0.59 10.81 -32.00
N LEU A 193 1.87 10.48 -32.13
CA LEU A 193 2.64 9.82 -31.07
C LEU A 193 2.83 10.71 -29.83
N VAL A 194 3.10 12.01 -30.01
CA VAL A 194 3.24 12.95 -28.89
C VAL A 194 1.92 13.08 -28.12
N LEU A 195 0.79 13.26 -28.82
CA LEU A 195 -0.53 13.37 -28.19
C LEU A 195 -0.94 12.06 -27.51
N ALA A 196 -0.73 10.92 -28.17
CA ALA A 196 -0.98 9.60 -27.60
C ALA A 196 -0.13 9.37 -26.34
N THR A 197 1.15 9.74 -26.37
CA THR A 197 2.04 9.65 -25.20
C THR A 197 1.48 10.47 -24.04
N SER A 198 1.09 11.73 -24.26
CA SER A 198 0.52 12.56 -23.20
C SER A 198 -0.78 11.99 -22.63
N ALA A 199 -1.63 11.38 -23.46
CA ALA A 199 -2.86 10.73 -23.00
C ALA A 199 -2.57 9.49 -22.15
N VAL A 200 -1.65 8.63 -22.60
CA VAL A 200 -1.23 7.43 -21.86
C VAL A 200 -0.57 7.84 -20.53
N VAL A 201 0.31 8.84 -20.53
CA VAL A 201 0.94 9.36 -19.30
C VAL A 201 -0.11 9.87 -18.31
N GLY A 202 -1.13 10.59 -18.78
CA GLY A 202 -2.26 11.02 -17.94
C GLY A 202 -3.02 9.85 -17.34
N ALA A 203 -3.33 8.82 -18.14
CA ALA A 203 -3.98 7.60 -17.67
C ALA A 203 -3.11 6.82 -16.66
N THR A 204 -1.81 6.67 -16.92
CA THR A 204 -0.84 6.07 -16.00
C THR A 204 -0.79 6.82 -14.67
N GLY A 205 -0.80 8.15 -14.71
CA GLY A 205 -0.83 9.02 -13.54
C GLY A 205 -2.12 8.85 -12.72
N HIS A 206 -3.27 8.74 -13.38
CA HIS A 206 -4.55 8.45 -12.70
C HIS A 206 -4.50 7.10 -11.96
N MET A 207 -4.02 6.05 -12.62
CA MET A 207 -3.87 4.72 -12.00
C MET A 207 -2.86 4.73 -10.85
N GLY A 208 -1.77 5.50 -10.97
CA GLY A 208 -0.79 5.70 -9.89
C GLY A 208 -1.43 6.39 -8.69
N GLY A 209 -2.24 7.42 -8.91
CA GLY A 209 -3.04 8.07 -7.87
C GLY A 209 -4.04 7.11 -7.21
N GLY A 210 -4.66 6.22 -7.99
CA GLY A 210 -5.58 5.19 -7.48
C GLY A 210 -4.92 4.20 -6.51
N LEU A 211 -3.63 3.92 -6.67
CA LEU A 211 -2.87 3.08 -5.73
C LEU A 211 -2.68 3.76 -4.36
N VAL A 212 -2.60 5.09 -4.32
CA VAL A 212 -2.33 5.86 -3.10
C VAL A 212 -3.61 6.34 -2.42
N TYR A 213 -4.52 6.93 -3.20
CA TYR A 213 -5.73 7.61 -2.71
C TYR A 213 -7.02 6.81 -2.94
N GLY A 214 -6.97 5.74 -3.75
CA GLY A 214 -8.12 4.94 -4.15
C GLY A 214 -8.81 5.44 -5.43
N GLU A 215 -9.48 4.53 -6.14
CA GLU A 215 -10.09 4.76 -7.47
C GLU A 215 -11.19 5.85 -7.48
N ASP A 216 -11.89 6.05 -6.36
CA ASP A 216 -13.00 7.02 -6.26
C ASP A 216 -12.54 8.43 -5.86
N TYR A 217 -11.23 8.66 -5.69
CA TYR A 217 -10.72 9.94 -5.15
C TYR A 217 -11.10 11.15 -6.02
N LEU A 218 -10.99 11.03 -7.35
CA LEU A 218 -11.34 12.12 -8.27
C LEU A 218 -12.81 12.11 -8.68
N THR A 219 -13.41 10.93 -8.76
CA THR A 219 -14.77 10.78 -9.30
C THR A 219 -15.83 10.86 -8.21
N GLY A 220 -15.47 10.65 -6.94
CA GLY A 220 -16.39 10.72 -5.80
C GLY A 220 -16.91 12.13 -5.52
N VAL A 221 -16.20 13.17 -5.98
CA VAL A 221 -16.66 14.57 -5.89
C VAL A 221 -17.64 14.95 -6.99
N LEU A 222 -17.84 14.11 -8.02
CA LEU A 222 -18.75 14.42 -9.11
C LEU A 222 -20.20 14.25 -8.65
N PRO A 223 -21.10 15.21 -8.93
CA PRO A 223 -22.46 15.20 -8.41
C PRO A 223 -23.29 14.00 -8.91
N TRP A 224 -22.89 13.40 -10.04
CA TRP A 224 -23.51 12.20 -10.61
C TRP A 224 -22.88 10.88 -10.16
N ASN A 225 -21.81 10.89 -9.35
CA ASN A 225 -21.12 9.68 -8.88
C ASN A 225 -21.02 9.62 -7.34
N GLN A 226 -22.00 10.20 -6.64
CA GLN A 226 -22.08 10.17 -5.19
C GLN A 226 -22.47 8.77 -4.68
N LYS A 227 -21.52 7.82 -4.73
CA LYS A 227 -21.51 6.64 -3.83
C LYS A 227 -20.83 6.92 -2.49
N ALA A 228 -20.32 8.13 -2.31
CA ALA A 228 -20.09 8.71 -1.01
C ALA A 228 -20.64 10.12 -1.06
N ALA A 229 -21.80 10.35 -0.42
CA ALA A 229 -22.02 11.65 0.16
C ALA A 229 -20.77 11.95 1.02
N PRO A 230 -20.20 13.16 0.99
CA PRO A 230 -19.36 13.56 2.11
C PRO A 230 -20.21 13.29 3.34
N VAL A 231 -19.68 12.55 4.31
CA VAL A 231 -20.24 12.60 5.67
C VAL A 231 -20.15 14.07 5.99
N SER A 232 -21.27 14.76 5.78
CA SER A 232 -21.40 16.16 6.05
C SER A 232 -21.01 16.30 7.50
N ALA A 233 -20.40 17.44 7.81
CA ALA A 233 -20.36 17.92 9.16
C ALA A 233 -21.79 17.93 9.70
N GLU A 234 -22.24 16.80 10.24
CA GLU A 234 -23.22 16.78 11.31
C GLU A 234 -22.43 17.37 12.48
N VAL A 235 -22.37 18.70 12.51
CA VAL A 235 -22.17 19.42 13.76
C VAL A 235 -23.31 18.89 14.63
N PRO A 236 -23.06 18.07 15.66
CA PRO A 236 -24.13 17.69 16.56
C PRO A 236 -24.74 18.99 17.07
N ALA A 237 -26.07 19.10 16.93
CA ALA A 237 -26.83 20.23 17.44
C ALA A 237 -26.29 20.60 18.84
N PRO A 238 -26.11 21.91 19.15
CA PRO A 238 -25.58 22.30 20.44
C PRO A 238 -26.45 21.68 21.52
N VAL A 239 -25.85 20.79 22.30
CA VAL A 239 -26.48 20.20 23.48
C VAL A 239 -26.89 21.38 24.34
N SER A 240 -28.21 21.56 24.52
CA SER A 240 -28.77 22.56 25.41
C SER A 240 -28.16 22.37 26.80
N ALA A 241 -27.17 23.19 27.14
CA ALA A 241 -26.65 23.27 28.49
C ALA A 241 -27.80 23.73 29.41
N PRO A 242 -27.95 23.15 30.61
CA PRO A 242 -28.94 23.65 31.56
C PRO A 242 -28.55 25.08 31.96
N ALA A 243 -29.57 25.95 31.96
CA ALA A 243 -29.46 27.37 32.22
C ALA A 243 -28.72 27.66 33.54
N ALA A 244 -27.54 28.28 33.42
CA ALA A 244 -26.98 29.12 34.47
C ALA A 244 -27.09 30.58 34.02
N THR A 245 -27.71 31.37 34.89
CA THR A 245 -28.15 32.77 34.73
C THR A 245 -27.01 33.73 34.34
N PRO A 246 -27.32 34.83 33.61
CA PRO A 246 -26.32 35.79 33.17
C PRO A 246 -26.11 36.91 34.20
N THR A 247 -24.85 37.20 34.52
CA THR A 247 -24.42 38.55 34.93
C THR A 247 -23.28 38.98 34.02
N ALA A 248 -23.63 39.86 33.08
CA ALA A 248 -22.70 40.66 32.26
C ALA A 248 -22.43 42.01 32.98
N PRO A 249 -21.68 43.00 32.45
CA PRO A 249 -20.98 43.09 31.15
C PRO A 249 -19.57 43.78 31.29
N PRO A 250 -19.02 44.57 30.33
CA PRO A 250 -17.82 44.18 29.57
C PRO A 250 -16.70 45.25 29.54
N VAL A 251 -15.51 44.88 29.04
CA VAL A 251 -14.56 45.84 28.44
C VAL A 251 -13.98 45.14 27.21
N ALA A 252 -14.51 45.39 26.01
CA ALA A 252 -13.98 46.34 25.02
C ALA A 252 -12.47 46.12 24.77
N ALA A 253 -12.07 45.42 23.70
CA ALA A 253 -12.03 45.86 22.29
C ALA A 253 -10.61 46.22 21.87
N ALA A 254 -10.32 45.93 20.60
CA ALA A 254 -9.21 46.44 19.78
C ALA A 254 -7.81 45.91 20.11
N ALA A 255 -6.86 45.80 19.18
CA ALA A 255 -6.87 45.74 17.73
C ALA A 255 -5.43 45.43 17.30
N ALA A 256 -5.31 44.69 16.21
CA ALA A 256 -4.36 44.91 15.11
C ALA A 256 -2.83 44.72 15.28
N ILE A 257 -2.27 44.46 14.09
CA ILE A 257 -0.91 44.74 13.58
C ILE A 257 0.01 43.51 13.44
N ALA A 258 0.22 43.15 12.17
CA ALA A 258 1.22 42.23 11.60
C ALA A 258 2.61 42.93 11.46
N PRO A 259 3.56 42.46 10.64
CA PRO A 259 4.38 41.24 10.67
C PRO A 259 5.91 41.54 10.74
N ALA A 260 6.73 40.48 10.64
CA ALA A 260 8.12 40.43 10.16
C ALA A 260 9.28 40.91 11.08
N HIS A 261 10.25 40.03 11.36
CA HIS A 261 11.56 40.02 10.66
C HIS A 261 12.60 39.12 11.35
N ALA A 262 13.46 38.56 10.48
CA ALA A 262 14.90 38.33 10.64
C ALA A 262 15.42 37.14 11.45
N ALA A 263 16.06 36.25 10.68
CA ALA A 263 17.05 35.27 11.08
C ALA A 263 18.37 35.91 11.54
N ALA A 264 19.10 35.21 12.42
CA ALA A 264 20.56 35.28 12.57
C ALA A 264 21.09 34.02 13.32
N PRO A 265 22.38 33.64 13.14
CA PRO A 265 22.83 32.22 13.08
C PRO A 265 23.93 31.79 14.11
N VAL A 266 24.16 30.45 14.18
CA VAL A 266 25.46 29.69 14.37
C VAL A 266 26.26 29.90 15.69
N ALA A 267 26.89 28.94 16.40
CA ALA A 267 27.00 27.48 16.43
C ALA A 267 27.78 27.06 17.74
N PRO A 268 28.71 26.06 17.80
CA PRO A 268 28.52 24.80 18.53
C PRO A 268 29.58 24.48 19.61
N THR A 269 29.33 23.53 20.52
CA THR A 269 30.34 22.81 21.35
C THR A 269 29.60 21.76 22.21
N ALA A 270 30.09 20.59 22.61
CA ALA A 270 31.00 19.56 22.10
C ALA A 270 30.84 18.35 23.07
N ALA A 271 31.01 17.13 22.55
CA ALA A 271 31.57 15.92 23.21
C ALA A 271 30.98 15.37 24.54
N ALA A 272 30.39 14.16 24.44
CA ALA A 272 30.48 13.06 25.42
C ALA A 272 31.89 12.39 25.32
N PRO A 273 32.35 11.40 26.14
CA PRO A 273 31.62 10.38 26.96
C PRO A 273 32.39 10.01 28.29
N PRO A 274 32.46 8.75 28.82
CA PRO A 274 31.54 7.60 28.94
C PRO A 274 31.30 7.12 30.41
N ALA A 275 30.44 6.10 30.56
CA ALA A 275 30.11 5.37 31.80
C ALA A 275 31.24 4.46 32.34
N PRO A 276 31.16 4.01 33.62
CA PRO A 276 31.86 2.82 34.09
C PRO A 276 30.92 1.65 34.46
N ALA A 277 31.39 0.43 34.16
CA ALA A 277 30.83 -0.88 34.48
C ALA A 277 31.22 -1.37 35.91
N PRO A 278 30.67 -2.48 36.42
CA PRO A 278 30.64 -2.84 37.86
C PRO A 278 31.59 -4.00 38.27
N ALA A 279 31.89 -4.11 39.58
CA ALA A 279 32.40 -5.30 40.31
C ALA A 279 32.59 -4.98 41.81
N PRO A 280 32.85 -5.94 42.75
CA PRO A 280 32.72 -7.41 42.71
C PRO A 280 31.95 -8.01 43.93
N ALA A 281 31.83 -9.34 43.92
CA ALA A 281 31.12 -10.22 44.88
C ALA A 281 31.99 -10.82 46.01
N SER A 282 31.28 -11.49 46.95
CA SER A 282 31.67 -12.58 47.90
C SER A 282 32.15 -12.17 49.31
N PRO A 283 32.09 -13.04 50.37
CA PRO A 283 31.96 -14.51 50.36
C PRO A 283 31.10 -15.24 51.48
N VAL A 284 30.64 -16.47 51.13
CA VAL A 284 30.77 -17.80 51.80
C VAL A 284 30.12 -18.18 53.16
N ALA A 285 29.66 -19.47 53.17
CA ALA A 285 29.35 -20.45 54.25
C ALA A 285 27.93 -20.44 54.84
N GLY A 286 27.18 -21.54 55.02
CA GLY A 286 27.45 -23.00 54.96
C GLY A 286 26.12 -23.78 55.15
N PRO A 287 26.11 -25.13 55.27
CA PRO A 287 25.20 -25.98 54.49
C PRO A 287 24.15 -26.79 55.28
N ALA A 288 23.33 -27.51 54.49
CA ALA A 288 22.71 -28.82 54.75
C ALA A 288 21.24 -28.85 55.23
N GLY A 289 20.44 -29.69 54.54
CA GLY A 289 19.19 -30.25 55.07
C GLY A 289 18.06 -30.36 54.05
N VAL A 290 18.08 -31.40 53.21
CA VAL A 290 16.85 -31.95 52.60
C VAL A 290 16.39 -33.09 53.50
N PRO A 291 15.09 -33.21 53.79
CA PRO A 291 14.35 -34.33 53.20
C PRO A 291 12.93 -33.97 52.74
N VAL A 292 12.49 -34.63 51.66
CA VAL A 292 11.09 -34.82 51.23
C VAL A 292 10.58 -36.11 51.91
N PRO A 293 9.31 -36.22 52.36
CA PRO A 293 8.23 -36.83 51.55
C PRO A 293 6.88 -36.08 51.69
N SER A 294 6.10 -35.85 50.62
CA SER A 294 5.15 -36.75 49.94
C SER A 294 3.71 -36.72 50.52
N ALA A 295 2.80 -36.21 49.68
CA ALA A 295 1.38 -36.55 49.49
C ALA A 295 0.38 -36.38 50.65
N ALA A 296 -0.62 -35.50 50.47
CA ALA A 296 -1.99 -35.91 50.09
C ALA A 296 -2.95 -34.71 50.07
N ALA A 297 -3.96 -34.85 49.22
CA ALA A 297 -4.97 -33.88 48.83
C ALA A 297 -5.84 -33.29 49.95
N ALA A 298 -6.29 -32.06 49.74
CA ALA A 298 -7.69 -31.68 49.95
C ALA A 298 -8.01 -30.46 49.08
N GLU A 299 -8.84 -30.68 48.06
CA GLU A 299 -9.54 -29.66 47.31
C GLU A 299 -10.38 -28.79 48.24
N SER A 300 -10.32 -27.48 48.02
CA SER A 300 -11.43 -26.58 48.32
C SER A 300 -11.51 -25.60 47.16
N THR A 301 -12.47 -25.90 46.29
CA THR A 301 -12.96 -25.06 45.21
C THR A 301 -13.29 -23.66 45.72
N ASP A 302 -12.49 -22.68 45.34
CA ASP A 302 -12.97 -21.31 45.19
C ASP A 302 -13.15 -21.05 43.70
N ALA A 303 -14.36 -21.36 43.24
CA ALA A 303 -14.82 -21.09 41.90
C ALA A 303 -15.14 -19.59 41.79
N SER A 304 -14.09 -18.78 41.68
CA SER A 304 -14.18 -17.41 41.17
C SER A 304 -12.86 -17.01 40.51
N THR A 305 -12.56 -17.63 39.37
CA THR A 305 -11.53 -17.14 38.45
C THR A 305 -11.99 -17.36 37.02
N THR A 306 -12.97 -16.57 36.59
CA THR A 306 -13.23 -16.31 35.16
C THR A 306 -13.77 -14.88 34.97
N GLN A 307 -13.07 -13.91 35.55
CA GLN A 307 -12.94 -12.59 34.92
C GLN A 307 -11.44 -12.37 34.73
N ALA A 308 -10.88 -13.02 33.72
CA ALA A 308 -9.55 -12.67 33.25
C ALA A 308 -9.64 -11.26 32.66
N ASP A 309 -8.90 -10.35 33.28
CA ASP A 309 -8.79 -8.90 33.05
C ASP A 309 -8.96 -8.51 31.57
N THR A 310 -10.20 -8.21 31.18
CA THR A 310 -10.54 -7.79 29.81
C THR A 310 -10.14 -6.33 29.66
N PRO A 311 -9.26 -5.99 28.70
CA PRO A 311 -8.80 -4.62 28.54
C PRO A 311 -9.95 -3.64 28.31
N ASP A 312 -9.90 -2.52 29.01
CA ASP A 312 -10.87 -1.44 28.86
C ASP A 312 -10.63 -0.69 27.55
N PHE A 313 -11.66 -0.61 26.70
CA PHE A 313 -11.50 0.01 25.40
C PHE A 313 -11.09 1.49 25.50
N THR A 314 -11.71 2.26 26.39
CA THR A 314 -11.47 3.70 26.50
C THR A 314 -10.11 3.99 27.13
N ARG A 315 -9.72 3.23 28.15
CA ARG A 315 -8.50 3.47 28.93
C ARG A 315 -7.25 2.83 28.33
N GLU A 316 -7.38 1.67 27.67
CA GLU A 316 -6.23 0.88 27.24
C GLU A 316 -6.13 0.75 25.72
N VAL A 317 -7.24 0.49 25.01
CA VAL A 317 -7.23 0.25 23.56
C VAL A 317 -7.22 1.54 22.75
N MET A 318 -8.11 2.48 23.08
CA MET A 318 -8.28 3.74 22.38
C MET A 318 -7.00 4.58 22.34
N PRO A 319 -6.18 4.70 23.42
CA PRO A 319 -4.92 5.42 23.34
C PRO A 319 -3.92 4.80 22.35
N ILE A 320 -3.90 3.48 22.22
CA ILE A 320 -3.07 2.77 21.22
C ILE A 320 -3.54 3.14 19.82
N ILE A 321 -4.85 3.03 19.57
CA ILE A 321 -5.46 3.36 18.27
C ILE A 321 -5.21 4.82 17.90
N LYS A 322 -5.48 5.77 18.80
CA LYS A 322 -5.33 7.21 18.55
C LYS A 322 -3.88 7.59 18.22
N ARG A 323 -2.91 7.06 18.97
CA ARG A 323 -1.49 7.43 18.79
C ARG A 323 -0.87 6.77 17.56
N THR A 324 -1.28 5.55 17.26
CA THR A 324 -0.56 4.71 16.30
C THR A 324 -1.28 4.60 14.95
N CYS A 325 -2.61 4.62 14.95
CA CYS A 325 -3.41 4.30 13.76
C CYS A 325 -4.09 5.54 13.14
N VAL A 326 -4.64 6.43 13.95
CA VAL A 326 -5.51 7.53 13.49
C VAL A 326 -4.81 8.53 12.56
N GLU A 327 -3.50 8.75 12.69
CA GLU A 327 -2.79 9.69 11.80
C GLU A 327 -2.90 9.30 10.31
N CYS A 328 -2.92 7.99 10.02
CA CYS A 328 -3.02 7.46 8.65
C CYS A 328 -4.41 6.90 8.31
N HIS A 329 -5.22 6.59 9.33
CA HIS A 329 -6.56 5.99 9.23
C HIS A 329 -7.58 6.83 10.02
N GLY A 330 -7.54 8.15 9.84
CA GLY A 330 -8.37 9.13 10.55
C GLY A 330 -9.05 10.10 9.60
N PRO A 331 -9.60 11.22 10.08
CA PRO A 331 -10.29 12.18 9.22
C PRO A 331 -9.38 12.85 8.20
N ASP A 332 -8.12 13.13 8.57
CA ASP A 332 -7.17 13.84 7.70
C ASP A 332 -6.56 12.95 6.62
N LYS A 333 -6.44 11.65 6.89
CA LYS A 333 -5.91 10.64 5.96
C LYS A 333 -6.69 9.35 6.13
N VAL A 334 -7.26 8.84 5.04
CA VAL A 334 -8.08 7.62 5.03
C VAL A 334 -7.41 6.51 4.22
N LYS A 335 -6.20 6.11 4.61
CA LYS A 335 -5.48 5.02 3.89
C LYS A 335 -6.31 3.74 3.92
N ALA A 336 -6.30 3.02 2.79
CA ALA A 336 -7.07 1.78 2.59
C ALA A 336 -8.59 1.90 2.88
N ARG A 337 -9.16 3.11 2.77
CA ARG A 337 -10.57 3.40 3.13
C ARG A 337 -10.94 3.00 4.56
N LEU A 338 -9.95 2.96 5.46
CA LEU A 338 -10.14 2.58 6.86
C LEU A 338 -10.12 3.83 7.74
N ARG A 339 -11.13 3.96 8.59
CA ARG A 339 -11.22 4.97 9.66
C ARG A 339 -11.15 4.24 11.01
N MET A 340 -10.37 4.78 11.95
CA MET A 340 -10.11 4.18 13.27
C MET A 340 -10.28 5.20 14.41
N ASP A 341 -10.86 6.36 14.13
CA ASP A 341 -11.06 7.47 15.06
C ASP A 341 -12.42 7.44 15.77
N SER A 342 -13.29 6.48 15.43
CA SER A 342 -14.57 6.24 16.10
C SER A 342 -14.88 4.74 16.18
N VAL A 343 -15.75 4.36 17.13
CA VAL A 343 -16.18 2.97 17.32
C VAL A 343 -16.91 2.45 16.08
N GLU A 344 -17.80 3.27 15.53
CA GLU A 344 -18.59 2.94 14.35
C GLU A 344 -17.68 2.69 13.14
N ALA A 345 -16.61 3.49 13.00
CA ALA A 345 -15.63 3.31 11.95
C ALA A 345 -14.80 2.02 12.11
N LEU A 346 -14.38 1.70 13.34
CA LEU A 346 -13.68 0.46 13.66
C LEU A 346 -14.52 -0.78 13.33
N GLN A 347 -15.83 -0.72 13.61
CA GLN A 347 -16.78 -1.78 13.30
C GLN A 347 -17.03 -1.90 11.79
N LYS A 348 -17.10 -0.78 11.07
CA LYS A 348 -17.31 -0.76 9.62
C LYS A 348 -16.15 -1.38 8.85
N GLY A 349 -14.91 -1.22 9.31
CA GLY A 349 -13.72 -1.69 8.62
C GLY A 349 -13.36 -0.85 7.39
N GLY A 350 -12.57 -1.43 6.48
CA GLY A 350 -11.99 -0.71 5.33
C GLY A 350 -12.08 -1.48 4.02
N LYS A 351 -11.21 -1.14 3.05
CA LYS A 351 -11.14 -1.80 1.72
C LYS A 351 -10.99 -3.33 1.83
N SER A 352 -10.25 -3.80 2.82
CA SER A 352 -9.97 -5.22 3.06
C SER A 352 -11.08 -5.93 3.85
N GLY A 353 -12.23 -5.27 4.08
CA GLY A 353 -13.36 -5.81 4.82
C GLY A 353 -13.33 -5.49 6.31
N ALA A 354 -13.96 -6.37 7.10
CA ALA A 354 -14.04 -6.23 8.56
C ALA A 354 -12.65 -6.20 9.19
N LEU A 355 -12.39 -5.19 10.01
CA LEU A 355 -11.10 -5.02 10.68
C LEU A 355 -10.89 -6.05 11.80
N LEU A 356 -11.99 -6.41 12.47
CA LEU A 356 -12.02 -7.20 13.68
C LEU A 356 -12.97 -8.38 13.50
N LYS A 357 -12.57 -9.55 14.01
CA LYS A 357 -13.43 -10.70 14.23
C LYS A 357 -13.56 -10.88 15.75
N PRO A 358 -14.66 -10.40 16.37
CA PRO A 358 -14.88 -10.55 17.80
C PRO A 358 -14.70 -12.01 18.26
N GLY A 359 -13.91 -12.22 19.30
CA GLY A 359 -13.59 -13.54 19.85
C GLY A 359 -12.45 -14.28 19.14
N ASP A 360 -11.97 -13.77 17.99
CA ASP A 360 -10.95 -14.42 17.17
C ASP A 360 -9.82 -13.45 16.79
N PRO A 361 -8.84 -13.23 17.69
CA PRO A 361 -7.75 -12.30 17.44
C PRO A 361 -6.84 -12.75 16.29
N GLU A 362 -6.57 -14.06 16.17
CA GLU A 362 -5.60 -14.57 15.18
C GLU A 362 -6.12 -14.43 13.74
N ASN A 363 -7.45 -14.50 13.54
CA ASN A 363 -8.07 -14.25 12.23
C ASN A 363 -8.58 -12.81 12.05
N SER A 364 -8.34 -11.92 13.02
CA SER A 364 -8.68 -10.50 12.89
C SER A 364 -7.66 -9.77 12.01
N LEU A 365 -8.16 -8.96 11.08
CA LEU A 365 -7.32 -8.26 10.10
C LEU A 365 -6.32 -7.31 10.78
N ILE A 366 -6.74 -6.63 11.86
CA ILE A 366 -5.83 -5.74 12.62
C ILE A 366 -4.60 -6.48 13.14
N MET A 367 -4.76 -7.70 13.64
CA MET A 367 -3.66 -8.49 14.21
C MET A 367 -2.72 -8.96 13.12
N ARG A 368 -3.28 -9.45 12.01
CA ARG A 368 -2.51 -9.87 10.83
C ARG A 368 -1.66 -8.72 10.29
N ARG A 369 -2.22 -7.50 10.24
CA ARG A 369 -1.50 -6.30 9.80
C ARG A 369 -0.46 -5.81 10.79
N VAL A 370 -0.75 -5.78 12.09
CA VAL A 370 0.22 -5.34 13.11
C VAL A 370 1.40 -6.31 13.25
N LEU A 371 1.17 -7.59 12.99
CA LEU A 371 2.19 -8.63 13.05
C LEU A 371 2.90 -8.87 11.70
N GLY A 372 2.45 -8.26 10.60
CA GLY A 372 3.01 -8.46 9.26
C GLY A 372 2.87 -9.91 8.78
N LEU A 373 1.75 -10.55 9.10
CA LEU A 373 1.47 -11.94 8.74
C LEU A 373 0.98 -12.05 7.30
N ASP A 374 1.05 -13.27 6.75
CA ASP A 374 0.48 -13.63 5.45
C ASP A 374 1.05 -12.86 4.25
N GLY A 375 2.27 -12.35 4.41
CA GLY A 375 2.93 -11.54 3.38
C GLY A 375 2.33 -10.16 3.22
N GLU A 376 1.56 -9.67 4.19
CA GLU A 376 1.06 -8.30 4.22
C GLU A 376 2.06 -7.37 4.90
N ASP A 377 2.08 -6.10 4.48
CA ASP A 377 2.92 -5.08 5.12
C ASP A 377 2.57 -4.92 6.60
N GLN A 378 3.62 -4.91 7.44
CA GLN A 378 3.48 -4.66 8.87
C GLN A 378 3.02 -3.22 9.11
N MET A 379 1.95 -3.06 9.90
CA MET A 379 1.46 -1.77 10.34
C MET A 379 1.96 -1.45 11.75
N PRO A 380 2.45 -0.23 12.01
CA PRO A 380 2.53 0.92 11.09
C PRO A 380 3.66 0.80 10.05
N LEU A 381 3.41 1.24 8.80
CA LEU A 381 4.36 1.10 7.69
C LEU A 381 5.63 1.94 7.83
N ASP A 382 5.51 3.17 8.34
CA ASP A 382 6.58 4.17 8.39
C ASP A 382 6.87 4.63 9.83
N LYS A 383 6.44 3.86 10.83
CA LYS A 383 6.69 4.13 12.25
C LYS A 383 7.12 2.87 12.97
N ASP A 384 7.58 3.03 14.21
CA ASP A 384 7.93 1.91 15.06
C ASP A 384 6.75 0.93 15.22
N PRO A 385 7.01 -0.39 15.16
CA PRO A 385 6.01 -1.41 15.45
C PRO A 385 5.38 -1.22 16.84
N LEU A 386 4.17 -1.74 17.01
CA LEU A 386 3.57 -1.82 18.35
C LEU A 386 4.46 -2.67 19.26
N SER A 387 4.61 -2.22 20.50
CA SER A 387 5.25 -3.02 21.53
C SER A 387 4.46 -4.31 21.82
N GLU A 388 5.14 -5.34 22.31
CA GLU A 388 4.51 -6.61 22.67
C GLU A 388 3.31 -6.43 23.62
N LYS A 389 3.43 -5.50 24.58
CA LYS A 389 2.34 -5.15 25.50
C LYS A 389 1.12 -4.57 24.79
N GLN A 390 1.32 -3.70 23.80
CA GLN A 390 0.21 -3.12 23.04
C GLN A 390 -0.46 -4.18 22.16
N ILE A 391 0.33 -5.05 21.53
CA ILE A 391 -0.17 -6.18 20.74
C ILE A 391 -0.99 -7.12 21.63
N ASP A 392 -0.49 -7.46 22.81
CA ASP A 392 -1.20 -8.30 23.78
C ASP A 392 -2.51 -7.65 24.26
N THR A 393 -2.50 -6.35 24.51
CA THR A 393 -3.70 -5.58 24.88
C THR A 393 -4.77 -5.68 23.79
N LEU A 394 -4.39 -5.47 22.52
CA LEU A 394 -5.31 -5.61 21.39
C LEU A 394 -5.80 -7.06 21.24
N ARG A 395 -4.91 -8.05 21.37
CA ARG A 395 -5.24 -9.47 21.27
C ARG A 395 -6.27 -9.87 22.33
N ARG A 396 -6.04 -9.52 23.61
CA ARG A 396 -6.95 -9.85 24.71
C ARG A 396 -8.30 -9.15 24.56
N TRP A 397 -8.30 -7.88 24.15
CA TRP A 397 -9.54 -7.15 23.88
C TRP A 397 -10.38 -7.81 22.78
N ILE A 398 -9.75 -8.22 21.68
CA ILE A 398 -10.45 -8.92 20.59
C ILE A 398 -10.95 -10.29 21.06
N ALA A 399 -10.12 -11.05 21.79
CA ALA A 399 -10.49 -12.34 22.35
C ALA A 399 -11.72 -12.25 23.28
N ALA A 400 -11.86 -11.16 24.02
CA ALA A 400 -13.01 -10.87 24.86
C ALA A 400 -14.27 -10.42 24.07
N GLY A 401 -14.24 -10.47 22.74
CA GLY A 401 -15.36 -10.06 21.88
C GLY A 401 -15.31 -8.59 21.46
N ALA A 402 -14.16 -7.93 21.60
CA ALA A 402 -13.97 -6.51 21.29
C ALA A 402 -15.07 -5.61 21.92
N PRO A 403 -15.28 -5.66 23.25
CA PRO A 403 -16.32 -4.87 23.90
C PRO A 403 -16.02 -3.39 23.74
N TYR A 404 -17.02 -2.64 23.26
CA TYR A 404 -17.01 -1.19 23.14
C TYR A 404 -17.81 -0.56 24.28
N PRO A 405 -17.51 0.69 24.67
CA PRO A 405 -18.34 1.39 25.61
C PRO A 405 -19.73 1.66 24.99
N PRO A 406 -20.79 1.81 25.82
CA PRO A 406 -22.13 2.06 25.32
C PRO A 406 -22.17 3.33 24.46
N ALA A 407 -23.01 3.31 23.41
CA ALA A 407 -23.12 4.42 22.48
C ALA A 407 -23.38 5.75 23.20
N GLY A 408 -22.52 6.75 22.98
CA GLY A 408 -22.64 8.10 23.57
C GLY A 408 -21.65 8.43 24.69
N SER A 409 -20.85 7.48 25.18
CA SER A 409 -19.68 7.80 26.02
C SER A 409 -18.44 8.00 25.14
N GLN A 410 -18.13 9.26 24.80
CA GLN A 410 -16.97 9.65 23.98
C GLN A 410 -15.75 9.99 24.83
#